data_AF-A0A2D6PIR8-F1
#
_entry.id   AF-A0A2D6PIR8-F1
#
_cell.length_a   1.000
_cell.length_b   1.000
_cell.length_c   1.000
_cell.angle_alpha   90.00
_cell.angle_beta   90.00
_cell.angle_gamma   90.00
#
_symmetry.space_group_name_H-M   'P 1'
#
loop_
_entity.id
_entity.type
_entity.pdbx_description
1 polymer ?
#
loop_
_entity_poly.entity_id
_entity_poly.type
_entity_poly.pdbx_seq_one_letter_code
_entity_poly.pdbx_strand_id
1 'polypeptide(L)'
;MKENKKSKESKLENIKDEKLDDLKSKLSKIKTKIDKFQKDLLKKFDKYIIGIALLPPKKENKDALDILVLVDDSDSKKMGKLELKDRLVAITKNIGKDIDKNFTTDVLLLSEMQQNCFDSKWEFLQEISMSAPIYDPKDLIAALKVSGVHKEMVLKKFEKYIISYVAAGSLFRGEKSNDIDVYVIVDDTDVKKMSRYELKDKLRAIILSQGFEANAITRVKKKFHVQVYILTDFWEGIKDANPVFFTLLRDGIPLYDRGVFMPWKLLLEMGRIKPSPEAIDTFISSGDKMMERIRYKLREIIEADIYWSTLTPSQAALMMYGVAPPTPKETVNIMEDIFVKKEKLLEKKYIDILAEIRKYYKDLEHDKIKDITGKDIDRLLKNANDYLKRIKKLFRQIEKRKEEESISEIYETSNSLIKDALSINEINTKNIELGLKKLKEKNEISPTIIKIYNEINKAKNDPEKLNKLEINKVRKDSKFFISQLIEYTQRKHGRELEKAAVRIKYDDKYAEVILLDDIAFVTEDLKKRDEITKANINKEGSLSELKKSSVKELEEHITKKKVPKGVFVKESTFESLKKLFGKDVEILVSY
;
A
#
# COMPACT_ATOMS: atom_id res chain seq x y z
N MET A 1 -11.38 37.10 -70.14
CA MET A 1 -12.29 36.68 -69.03
C MET A 1 -11.60 36.32 -67.71
N LYS A 2 -10.26 36.38 -67.56
CA LYS A 2 -9.55 36.09 -66.29
C LYS A 2 -9.24 37.31 -65.41
N GLU A 3 -9.32 38.54 -65.93
CA GLU A 3 -9.09 39.76 -65.12
C GLU A 3 -10.31 40.19 -64.29
N ASN A 4 -11.52 39.78 -64.66
CA ASN A 4 -12.75 40.16 -63.93
C ASN A 4 -13.16 39.19 -62.80
N LYS A 5 -12.40 38.09 -62.60
CA LYS A 5 -12.63 37.11 -61.51
C LYS A 5 -11.75 37.41 -60.29
N LYS A 6 -10.48 37.78 -60.52
CA LYS A 6 -9.55 38.23 -59.46
C LYS A 6 -10.02 39.51 -58.74
N SER A 7 -10.70 40.43 -59.43
CA SER A 7 -11.21 41.67 -58.82
C SER A 7 -12.52 41.48 -58.03
N LYS A 8 -13.23 40.37 -58.22
CA LYS A 8 -14.43 40.00 -57.45
C LYS A 8 -14.09 39.12 -56.24
N GLU A 9 -13.15 38.19 -56.37
CA GLU A 9 -12.65 37.37 -55.26
C GLU A 9 -11.87 38.20 -54.24
N SER A 10 -11.01 39.15 -54.67
CA SER A 10 -10.31 40.07 -53.75
C SER A 10 -11.25 41.05 -53.05
N LYS A 11 -12.36 41.45 -53.70
CA LYS A 11 -13.42 42.26 -53.07
C LYS A 11 -14.23 41.43 -52.05
N LEU A 12 -14.48 40.15 -52.29
CA LEU A 12 -15.23 39.28 -51.37
C LEU A 12 -14.41 38.84 -50.15
N GLU A 13 -13.08 38.69 -50.28
CA GLU A 13 -12.15 38.48 -49.16
C GLU A 13 -11.95 39.77 -48.34
N ASN A 14 -11.73 40.92 -48.99
CA ASN A 14 -11.62 42.21 -48.29
C ASN A 14 -12.92 42.60 -47.57
N ILE A 15 -14.12 42.28 -48.11
CA ILE A 15 -15.40 42.54 -47.44
C ILE A 15 -15.63 41.61 -46.22
N LYS A 16 -15.00 40.43 -46.17
CA LYS A 16 -15.06 39.52 -44.99
C LYS A 16 -14.09 39.96 -43.88
N ASP A 17 -12.91 40.44 -44.24
CA ASP A 17 -11.91 40.94 -43.28
C ASP A 17 -12.24 42.35 -42.77
N GLU A 18 -12.71 43.27 -43.62
CA GLU A 18 -13.18 44.60 -43.18
C GLU A 18 -14.40 44.51 -42.26
N LYS A 19 -15.34 43.58 -42.53
CA LYS A 19 -16.49 43.36 -41.63
C LYS A 19 -16.06 42.76 -40.30
N LEU A 20 -15.06 41.90 -40.27
CA LEU A 20 -14.57 41.28 -39.04
C LEU A 20 -13.79 42.28 -38.17
N ASP A 21 -12.98 43.13 -38.80
CA ASP A 21 -12.22 44.18 -38.10
C ASP A 21 -13.11 45.37 -37.70
N ASP A 22 -14.11 45.74 -38.49
CA ASP A 22 -15.17 46.69 -38.08
C ASP A 22 -15.96 46.13 -36.88
N LEU A 23 -16.30 44.84 -36.88
CA LEU A 23 -16.97 44.19 -35.75
C LEU A 23 -16.09 44.16 -34.49
N LYS A 24 -14.80 43.80 -34.62
CA LYS A 24 -13.83 43.86 -33.50
C LYS A 24 -13.68 45.28 -32.97
N SER A 25 -13.66 46.28 -33.85
CA SER A 25 -13.53 47.70 -33.46
C SER A 25 -14.79 48.23 -32.76
N LYS A 26 -15.98 47.78 -33.18
CA LYS A 26 -17.25 48.07 -32.51
C LYS A 26 -17.32 47.41 -31.14
N LEU A 27 -16.93 46.14 -31.04
CA LEU A 27 -16.88 45.40 -29.77
C LEU A 27 -15.88 46.00 -28.79
N SER A 28 -14.71 46.48 -29.25
CA SER A 28 -13.72 47.13 -28.38
C SER A 28 -14.20 48.49 -27.87
N LYS A 29 -14.91 49.28 -28.70
CA LYS A 29 -15.54 50.54 -28.28
C LYS A 29 -16.65 50.32 -27.25
N ILE A 30 -17.49 49.30 -27.45
CA ILE A 30 -18.54 48.92 -26.50
C ILE A 30 -17.91 48.48 -25.17
N LYS A 31 -16.87 47.64 -25.22
CA LYS A 31 -16.14 47.19 -24.03
C LYS A 31 -15.58 48.36 -23.22
N THR A 32 -14.92 49.33 -23.86
CA THR A 32 -14.37 50.51 -23.16
C THR A 32 -15.46 51.33 -22.45
N LYS A 33 -16.64 51.47 -23.06
CA LYS A 33 -17.79 52.17 -22.45
C LYS A 33 -18.36 51.40 -21.27
N ILE A 34 -18.49 50.09 -21.40
CA ILE A 34 -18.96 49.19 -20.32
C ILE A 34 -17.98 49.20 -19.15
N ASP A 35 -16.66 49.13 -19.41
CA ASP A 35 -15.63 49.20 -18.37
C ASP A 35 -15.67 50.55 -17.63
N LYS A 36 -15.98 51.65 -18.33
CA LYS A 36 -16.19 52.97 -17.71
C LYS A 36 -17.42 52.96 -16.80
N PHE A 37 -18.54 52.40 -17.28
CA PHE A 37 -19.77 52.28 -16.49
C PHE A 37 -19.55 51.46 -15.21
N GLN A 38 -18.90 50.30 -15.33
CA GLN A 38 -18.51 49.49 -14.18
C GLN A 38 -17.69 50.32 -13.17
N LYS A 39 -16.63 51.00 -13.62
CA LYS A 39 -15.77 51.79 -12.73
C LYS A 39 -16.54 52.91 -12.02
N ASP A 40 -17.38 53.65 -12.73
CA ASP A 40 -18.11 54.77 -12.16
C ASP A 40 -19.21 54.31 -11.18
N LEU A 41 -19.80 53.15 -11.43
CA LEU A 41 -20.75 52.53 -10.50
C LEU A 41 -20.06 51.98 -9.24
N LEU A 42 -18.94 51.27 -9.39
CA LEU A 42 -18.19 50.70 -8.26
C LEU A 42 -17.61 51.79 -7.36
N LYS A 43 -17.15 52.93 -7.89
CA LYS A 43 -16.71 54.07 -7.05
C LYS A 43 -17.77 54.52 -6.02
N LYS A 44 -19.06 54.39 -6.36
CA LYS A 44 -20.17 54.80 -5.50
C LYS A 44 -20.69 53.65 -4.62
N PHE A 45 -20.71 52.42 -5.13
CA PHE A 45 -21.43 51.30 -4.50
C PHE A 45 -20.67 49.97 -4.45
N ASP A 46 -19.33 49.96 -4.55
CA ASP A 46 -18.49 48.73 -4.58
C ASP A 46 -18.92 47.64 -3.59
N LYS A 47 -19.24 48.03 -2.34
CA LYS A 47 -19.63 47.08 -1.28
C LYS A 47 -20.96 46.35 -1.53
N TYR A 48 -21.85 46.92 -2.34
CA TYR A 48 -23.21 46.42 -2.56
C TYR A 48 -23.39 45.81 -3.95
N ILE A 49 -22.57 46.18 -4.94
CA ILE A 49 -22.66 45.57 -6.28
C ILE A 49 -22.07 44.16 -6.24
N ILE A 50 -22.90 43.16 -6.47
CA ILE A 50 -22.50 41.74 -6.50
C ILE A 50 -22.46 41.17 -7.91
N GLY A 51 -22.95 41.90 -8.89
CA GLY A 51 -22.89 41.50 -10.28
C GLY A 51 -23.21 42.64 -11.26
N ILE A 52 -22.54 42.65 -12.40
CA ILE A 52 -22.90 43.45 -13.58
C ILE A 52 -22.81 42.52 -14.78
N ALA A 53 -23.88 42.45 -15.58
CA ALA A 53 -23.93 41.62 -16.78
C ALA A 53 -24.52 42.39 -17.97
N LEU A 54 -24.02 42.12 -19.16
CA LEU A 54 -24.65 42.56 -20.40
C LEU A 54 -25.66 41.48 -20.83
N LEU A 55 -26.93 41.85 -20.86
CA LEU A 55 -28.02 40.97 -21.28
C LEU A 55 -28.04 40.81 -22.81
N PRO A 56 -28.64 39.72 -23.34
CA PRO A 56 -28.84 39.58 -24.78
C PRO A 56 -29.75 40.70 -25.32
N PRO A 57 -29.50 41.19 -26.55
CA PRO A 57 -30.30 42.27 -27.12
C PRO A 57 -31.76 41.84 -27.33
N LYS A 58 -32.70 42.69 -26.90
CA LYS A 58 -34.14 42.48 -27.12
C LYS A 58 -34.47 42.55 -28.61
N LYS A 59 -35.43 41.74 -29.07
CA LYS A 59 -35.83 41.63 -30.49
C LYS A 59 -36.28 42.98 -31.10
N GLU A 60 -36.79 43.87 -30.27
CA GLU A 60 -37.38 45.17 -30.65
C GLU A 60 -36.33 46.27 -30.87
N ASN A 61 -35.15 46.19 -30.23
CA ASN A 61 -34.09 47.19 -30.38
C ASN A 61 -32.70 46.54 -30.36
N LYS A 62 -32.14 46.31 -31.55
CA LYS A 62 -30.83 45.64 -31.73
C LYS A 62 -29.64 46.52 -31.35
N ASP A 63 -29.82 47.84 -31.25
CA ASP A 63 -28.76 48.80 -30.95
C ASP A 63 -28.67 49.16 -29.46
N ALA A 64 -29.65 48.73 -28.64
CA ALA A 64 -29.65 48.90 -27.20
C ALA A 64 -28.67 47.93 -26.52
N LEU A 65 -27.95 48.44 -25.52
CA LEU A 65 -27.06 47.66 -24.65
C LEU A 65 -27.72 47.56 -23.27
N ASP A 66 -28.42 46.45 -23.05
CA ASP A 66 -29.13 46.15 -21.82
C ASP A 66 -28.16 45.64 -20.74
N ILE A 67 -27.95 46.43 -19.69
CA ILE A 67 -27.01 46.13 -18.60
C ILE A 67 -27.81 45.84 -17.33
N LEU A 68 -27.63 44.63 -16.79
CA LEU A 68 -28.17 44.23 -15.50
C LEU A 68 -27.15 44.52 -14.39
N VAL A 69 -27.61 45.14 -13.31
CA VAL A 69 -26.84 45.37 -12.09
C VAL A 69 -27.50 44.60 -10.94
N LEU A 70 -26.78 43.63 -10.38
CA LEU A 70 -27.19 42.89 -9.18
C LEU A 70 -26.64 43.57 -7.93
N VAL A 71 -27.53 43.83 -6.97
CA VAL A 71 -27.20 44.55 -5.74
C VAL A 71 -27.60 43.73 -4.52
N ASP A 72 -26.66 43.59 -3.59
CA ASP A 72 -26.88 42.97 -2.28
C ASP A 72 -27.59 43.97 -1.35
N ASP A 73 -28.84 43.66 -1.00
CA ASP A 73 -29.68 44.49 -0.15
C ASP A 73 -29.82 43.95 1.28
N SER A 74 -29.01 42.94 1.66
CA SER A 74 -29.12 42.24 2.95
C SER A 74 -28.98 43.15 4.17
N ASP A 75 -28.13 44.19 4.08
CA ASP A 75 -27.87 45.16 5.16
C ASP A 75 -28.75 46.43 5.10
N SER A 76 -29.65 46.54 4.11
CA SER A 76 -30.47 47.74 3.94
C SER A 76 -31.60 47.79 4.98
N LYS A 77 -31.40 48.58 6.04
CA LYS A 77 -32.41 48.84 7.09
C LYS A 77 -32.98 50.26 7.07
N LYS A 78 -32.41 51.16 6.25
CA LYS A 78 -32.67 52.61 6.31
C LYS A 78 -33.86 53.08 5.47
N MET A 79 -34.29 52.29 4.48
CA MET A 79 -35.40 52.61 3.59
C MET A 79 -36.06 51.32 3.07
N GLY A 80 -37.29 51.43 2.57
CA GLY A 80 -38.00 50.29 1.99
C GLY A 80 -37.30 49.74 0.73
N LYS A 81 -37.46 48.44 0.44
CA LYS A 81 -36.81 47.78 -0.70
C LYS A 81 -37.18 48.39 -2.06
N LEU A 82 -38.46 48.75 -2.23
CA LEU A 82 -38.94 49.43 -3.44
C LEU A 82 -38.27 50.81 -3.61
N GLU A 83 -38.22 51.59 -2.54
CA GLU A 83 -37.56 52.91 -2.56
C GLU A 83 -36.06 52.79 -2.85
N LEU A 84 -35.38 51.79 -2.27
CA LEU A 84 -33.98 51.50 -2.56
C LEU A 84 -33.78 51.19 -4.04
N LYS A 85 -34.62 50.31 -4.60
CA LYS A 85 -34.57 49.94 -6.01
C LYS A 85 -34.75 51.14 -6.92
N ASP A 86 -35.79 51.95 -6.71
CA ASP A 86 -36.07 53.12 -7.54
C ASP A 86 -34.91 54.12 -7.56
N ARG A 87 -34.30 54.36 -6.39
CA ARG A 87 -33.10 55.20 -6.28
C ARG A 87 -31.92 54.62 -7.04
N LEU A 88 -31.64 53.33 -6.87
CA LEU A 88 -30.54 52.66 -7.58
C LEU A 88 -30.76 52.69 -9.09
N VAL A 89 -31.98 52.40 -9.56
CA VAL A 89 -32.35 52.48 -10.99
C VAL A 89 -32.14 53.89 -11.54
N ALA A 90 -32.56 54.93 -10.82
CA ALA A 90 -32.34 56.30 -11.24
C ALA A 90 -30.84 56.63 -11.35
N ILE A 91 -30.04 56.18 -10.39
CA ILE A 91 -28.59 56.41 -10.36
C ILE A 91 -27.88 55.66 -11.49
N THR A 92 -28.16 54.36 -11.68
CA THR A 92 -27.55 53.56 -12.76
C THR A 92 -27.95 54.11 -14.12
N LYS A 93 -29.20 54.54 -14.30
CA LYS A 93 -29.70 55.10 -15.56
C LYS A 93 -29.01 56.43 -15.89
N ASN A 94 -28.79 57.29 -14.90
CA ASN A 94 -28.05 58.55 -15.11
C ASN A 94 -26.59 58.28 -15.50
N ILE A 95 -25.90 57.39 -14.77
CA ILE A 95 -24.52 57.00 -15.09
C ILE A 95 -24.45 56.38 -16.50
N GLY A 96 -25.41 55.52 -16.86
CA GLY A 96 -25.49 54.89 -18.18
C GLY A 96 -25.65 55.91 -19.29
N LYS A 97 -26.63 56.82 -19.17
CA LYS A 97 -26.92 57.87 -20.15
C LYS A 97 -25.76 58.84 -20.38
N ASP A 98 -25.01 59.16 -19.33
CA ASP A 98 -23.83 60.03 -19.41
C ASP A 98 -22.68 59.40 -20.21
N ILE A 99 -22.67 58.06 -20.31
CA ILE A 99 -21.64 57.30 -21.03
C ILE A 99 -22.09 56.98 -22.46
N ASP A 100 -23.32 56.48 -22.63
CA ASP A 100 -23.90 56.14 -23.92
C ASP A 100 -25.43 56.23 -23.88
N LYS A 101 -26.03 56.88 -24.89
CA LYS A 101 -27.49 56.99 -25.01
C LYS A 101 -28.17 55.64 -25.28
N ASN A 102 -27.40 54.66 -25.78
CA ASN A 102 -27.90 53.31 -26.06
C ASN A 102 -27.82 52.38 -24.84
N PHE A 103 -27.29 52.83 -23.70
CA PHE A 103 -27.29 52.03 -22.48
C PHE A 103 -28.68 52.04 -21.82
N THR A 104 -29.23 50.86 -21.66
CA THR A 104 -30.42 50.61 -20.83
C THR A 104 -29.96 49.86 -19.61
N THR A 105 -30.20 50.39 -18.41
CA THR A 105 -29.77 49.73 -17.17
C THR A 105 -30.96 49.26 -16.37
N ASP A 106 -30.92 48.01 -15.93
CA ASP A 106 -31.87 47.43 -14.98
C ASP A 106 -31.15 47.04 -13.68
N VAL A 107 -31.83 47.22 -12.56
CA VAL A 107 -31.32 46.84 -11.24
C VAL A 107 -32.17 45.72 -10.67
N LEU A 108 -31.53 44.64 -10.25
CA LEU A 108 -32.17 43.52 -9.57
C LEU A 108 -31.53 43.35 -8.18
N LEU A 109 -32.36 43.50 -7.13
CA LEU A 109 -31.90 43.26 -5.76
C LEU A 109 -31.76 41.75 -5.51
N LEU A 110 -30.82 41.34 -4.66
CA LEU A 110 -30.63 39.93 -4.30
C LEU A 110 -31.90 39.33 -3.69
N SER A 111 -32.55 40.05 -2.78
CA SER A 111 -33.79 39.57 -2.18
C SER A 111 -34.97 39.54 -3.15
N GLU A 112 -35.00 40.44 -4.14
CA GLU A 112 -36.00 40.42 -5.22
C GLU A 112 -35.78 39.23 -6.14
N MET A 113 -34.53 38.93 -6.51
CA MET A 113 -34.18 37.75 -7.29
C MET A 113 -34.65 36.47 -6.61
N GLN A 114 -34.41 36.34 -5.30
CA GLN A 114 -34.87 35.20 -4.51
C GLN A 114 -36.40 35.13 -4.47
N GLN A 115 -37.07 36.26 -4.24
CA GLN A 115 -38.54 36.32 -4.22
C GLN A 115 -39.15 35.94 -5.56
N ASN A 116 -38.57 36.39 -6.67
CA ASN A 116 -39.03 36.00 -8.01
C ASN A 116 -38.93 34.48 -8.22
N CYS A 117 -37.85 33.86 -7.77
CA CYS A 117 -37.72 32.40 -7.80
C CYS A 117 -38.78 31.69 -6.93
N PHE A 118 -39.08 32.21 -5.74
CA PHE A 118 -40.13 31.68 -4.85
C PHE A 118 -41.54 31.85 -5.44
N ASP A 119 -41.78 32.96 -6.14
CA ASP A 119 -43.04 33.27 -6.83
C ASP A 119 -43.18 32.55 -8.19
N SER A 120 -42.23 31.68 -8.56
CA SER A 120 -42.19 31.00 -9.86
C SER A 120 -42.05 31.92 -11.09
N LYS A 121 -41.46 33.10 -10.91
CA LYS A 121 -41.13 34.07 -11.98
C LYS A 121 -39.68 33.87 -12.43
N TRP A 122 -39.45 32.93 -13.33
CA TRP A 122 -38.10 32.50 -13.75
C TRP A 122 -37.63 33.10 -15.08
N GLU A 123 -38.40 33.99 -15.70
CA GLU A 123 -38.10 34.56 -17.03
C GLU A 123 -36.74 35.26 -17.03
N PHE A 124 -36.43 36.00 -15.97
CA PHE A 124 -35.16 36.71 -15.80
C PHE A 124 -33.94 35.76 -15.78
N LEU A 125 -34.11 34.50 -15.35
CA LEU A 125 -33.02 33.52 -15.34
C LEU A 125 -32.59 33.13 -16.76
N GLN A 126 -33.52 33.14 -17.73
CA GLN A 126 -33.18 32.85 -19.13
C GLN A 126 -32.29 33.97 -19.70
N GLU A 127 -32.61 35.23 -19.40
CA GLU A 127 -31.80 36.38 -19.80
C GLU A 127 -30.41 36.34 -19.16
N ILE A 128 -30.33 36.06 -17.86
CA ILE A 128 -29.04 35.91 -17.14
C ILE A 128 -28.22 34.74 -17.70
N SER A 129 -28.87 33.63 -18.08
CA SER A 129 -28.18 32.47 -18.67
C SER A 129 -27.51 32.79 -20.01
N MET A 130 -28.09 33.71 -20.78
CA MET A 130 -27.52 34.18 -22.04
C MET A 130 -26.61 35.40 -21.90
N SER A 131 -26.51 35.96 -20.69
CA SER A 131 -25.75 37.20 -20.44
C SER A 131 -24.24 37.01 -20.53
N ALA A 132 -23.52 38.10 -20.77
CA ALA A 132 -22.07 38.20 -20.65
C ALA A 132 -21.72 38.88 -19.31
N PRO A 133 -21.11 38.15 -18.34
CA PRO A 133 -20.68 38.75 -17.08
C PRO A 133 -19.58 39.79 -17.31
N ILE A 134 -19.75 40.99 -16.73
CA ILE A 134 -18.79 42.11 -16.79
C ILE A 134 -18.02 42.19 -15.46
N TYR A 135 -18.76 42.13 -14.35
CA TYR A 135 -18.23 42.15 -12.99
C TYR A 135 -19.00 41.13 -12.16
N ASP A 136 -18.31 40.17 -11.55
CA ASP A 136 -18.95 39.09 -10.78
C ASP A 136 -18.04 38.64 -9.63
N PRO A 137 -17.81 39.48 -8.62
CA PRO A 137 -16.80 39.25 -7.58
C PRO A 137 -17.09 38.02 -6.71
N LYS A 138 -18.36 37.58 -6.66
CA LYS A 138 -18.81 36.42 -5.89
C LYS A 138 -19.06 35.18 -6.77
N ASP A 139 -19.01 35.30 -8.10
CA ASP A 139 -19.41 34.30 -9.10
C ASP A 139 -20.93 33.97 -9.10
N LEU A 140 -21.79 34.90 -8.67
CA LEU A 140 -23.24 34.68 -8.61
C LEU A 140 -23.86 34.67 -10.01
N ILE A 141 -23.44 35.57 -10.91
CA ILE A 141 -23.93 35.58 -12.30
C ILE A 141 -23.49 34.31 -13.00
N ALA A 142 -22.22 33.91 -12.82
CA ALA A 142 -21.69 32.67 -13.33
C ALA A 142 -22.49 31.45 -12.82
N ALA A 143 -22.85 31.44 -11.53
CA ALA A 143 -23.65 30.38 -10.93
C ALA A 143 -25.08 30.31 -11.48
N LEU A 144 -25.77 31.44 -11.57
CA LEU A 144 -27.11 31.52 -12.18
C LEU A 144 -27.06 31.08 -13.65
N LYS A 145 -26.00 31.46 -14.37
CA LYS A 145 -25.80 31.11 -15.77
C LYS A 145 -25.61 29.61 -16.00
N VAL A 146 -24.67 28.96 -15.30
CA VAL A 146 -24.48 27.51 -15.44
C VAL A 146 -25.68 26.73 -14.95
N SER A 147 -26.30 27.17 -13.86
CA SER A 147 -27.49 26.52 -13.30
C SER A 147 -28.69 26.66 -14.24
N GLY A 148 -28.88 27.82 -14.87
CA GLY A 148 -29.94 28.03 -15.84
C GLY A 148 -29.76 27.21 -17.11
N VAL A 149 -28.55 27.18 -17.68
CA VAL A 149 -28.24 26.31 -18.84
C VAL A 149 -28.48 24.84 -18.50
N HIS A 150 -27.96 24.36 -17.37
CA HIS A 150 -28.15 22.98 -16.93
C HIS A 150 -29.63 22.65 -16.69
N LYS A 151 -30.38 23.54 -16.02
CA LYS A 151 -31.83 23.42 -15.81
C LYS A 151 -32.57 23.22 -17.14
N GLU A 152 -32.32 24.05 -18.16
CA GLU A 152 -32.96 23.90 -19.47
C GLU A 152 -32.60 22.56 -20.14
N MET A 153 -31.35 22.08 -20.02
CA MET A 153 -30.93 20.77 -20.56
C MET A 153 -31.66 19.60 -19.87
N VAL A 154 -31.82 19.67 -18.55
CA VAL A 154 -32.52 18.66 -17.76
C VAL A 154 -34.01 18.68 -18.08
N LEU A 155 -34.65 19.86 -18.08
CA LEU A 155 -36.07 20.02 -18.40
C LEU A 155 -36.38 19.54 -19.82
N LYS A 156 -35.57 19.90 -20.82
CA LYS A 156 -35.77 19.44 -22.20
C LYS A 156 -35.84 17.91 -22.34
N LYS A 157 -35.13 17.17 -21.46
CA LYS A 157 -35.08 15.71 -21.50
C LYS A 157 -36.11 15.05 -20.58
N PHE A 158 -36.38 15.65 -19.42
CA PHE A 158 -37.12 15.01 -18.32
C PHE A 158 -38.28 15.84 -17.79
N GLU A 159 -38.75 16.87 -18.51
CA GLU A 159 -39.72 17.86 -18.06
C GLU A 159 -40.81 17.26 -17.17
N LYS A 160 -41.49 16.21 -17.66
CA LYS A 160 -42.62 15.54 -16.99
C LYS A 160 -42.31 14.96 -15.61
N TYR A 161 -41.05 14.67 -15.31
CA TYR A 161 -40.62 14.04 -14.07
C TYR A 161 -39.83 14.98 -13.16
N ILE A 162 -39.32 16.12 -13.65
CA ILE A 162 -38.62 17.07 -12.78
C ILE A 162 -39.66 17.77 -11.92
N ILE A 163 -39.62 17.53 -10.61
CA ILE A 163 -40.47 18.21 -9.63
C ILE A 163 -39.90 19.59 -9.35
N SER A 164 -38.60 19.66 -9.04
CA SER A 164 -37.94 20.93 -8.75
C SER A 164 -36.47 20.90 -9.11
N TYR A 165 -35.97 22.05 -9.54
CA TYR A 165 -34.55 22.35 -9.71
C TYR A 165 -34.20 23.45 -8.71
N VAL A 166 -33.38 23.12 -7.72
CA VAL A 166 -33.12 23.99 -6.56
C VAL A 166 -31.66 24.36 -6.52
N ALA A 167 -31.38 25.65 -6.53
CA ALA A 167 -30.07 26.20 -6.22
C ALA A 167 -29.92 26.32 -4.70
N ALA A 168 -28.78 25.90 -4.14
CA ALA A 168 -28.54 26.04 -2.71
C ALA A 168 -27.06 26.34 -2.41
N GLY A 169 -26.77 26.55 -1.13
CA GLY A 169 -25.44 26.93 -0.67
C GLY A 169 -25.27 28.44 -0.50
N SER A 170 -24.12 28.81 0.07
CA SER A 170 -23.79 30.20 0.45
C SER A 170 -23.75 31.16 -0.74
N LEU A 171 -23.43 30.65 -1.94
CA LEU A 171 -23.35 31.46 -3.15
C LEU A 171 -24.66 32.16 -3.51
N PHE A 172 -25.77 31.43 -3.50
CA PHE A 172 -27.09 31.98 -3.83
C PHE A 172 -27.69 32.81 -2.68
N ARG A 173 -27.05 32.82 -1.50
CA ARG A 173 -27.31 33.77 -0.41
C ARG A 173 -26.48 35.05 -0.52
N GLY A 174 -25.67 35.20 -1.56
CA GLY A 174 -24.81 36.36 -1.74
C GLY A 174 -23.49 36.27 -0.99
N GLU A 175 -23.04 35.09 -0.56
CA GLU A 175 -21.73 34.89 0.06
C GLU A 175 -20.74 34.30 -0.97
N LYS A 176 -19.44 34.41 -0.70
CA LYS A 176 -18.42 33.78 -1.56
C LYS A 176 -18.33 32.28 -1.22
N SER A 177 -18.57 31.43 -2.22
CA SER A 177 -18.39 29.97 -2.13
C SER A 177 -17.25 29.50 -3.03
N ASN A 178 -16.77 28.26 -2.83
CA ASN A 178 -15.87 27.57 -3.78
C ASN A 178 -16.65 26.73 -4.81
N ASP A 179 -17.85 26.29 -4.43
CA ASP A 179 -18.68 25.36 -5.21
C ASP A 179 -20.02 26.02 -5.56
N ILE A 180 -20.63 25.57 -6.66
CA ILE A 180 -21.99 25.89 -7.08
C ILE A 180 -22.84 24.65 -6.86
N ASP A 181 -23.73 24.68 -5.87
CA ASP A 181 -24.56 23.52 -5.53
C ASP A 181 -25.97 23.63 -6.12
N VAL A 182 -26.36 22.60 -6.87
CA VAL A 182 -27.71 22.47 -7.43
C VAL A 182 -28.26 21.08 -7.16
N TYR A 183 -29.56 21.03 -6.95
CA TYR A 183 -30.29 19.84 -6.57
C TYR A 183 -31.46 19.65 -7.53
N VAL A 184 -31.60 18.44 -8.05
CA VAL A 184 -32.68 18.07 -8.95
C VAL A 184 -33.53 17.01 -8.26
N ILE A 185 -34.80 17.32 -8.04
CA ILE A 185 -35.79 16.41 -7.45
C ILE A 185 -36.63 15.84 -8.59
N VAL A 186 -36.62 14.52 -8.72
CA VAL A 186 -37.29 13.78 -9.80
C VAL A 186 -38.40 12.91 -9.23
N ASP A 187 -39.59 12.98 -9.83
CA ASP A 187 -40.72 12.13 -9.50
C ASP A 187 -40.44 10.67 -9.88
N ASP A 188 -40.44 9.79 -8.89
CA ASP A 188 -40.29 8.34 -9.05
C ASP A 188 -41.55 7.56 -8.65
N THR A 189 -42.66 8.25 -8.39
CA THR A 189 -43.86 7.63 -7.80
C THR A 189 -44.57 6.66 -8.73
N ASP A 190 -44.42 6.82 -10.05
CA ASP A 190 -45.06 6.00 -11.08
C ASP A 190 -44.16 4.88 -11.63
N VAL A 191 -42.96 4.71 -11.07
CA VAL A 191 -41.94 3.77 -11.55
C VAL A 191 -42.36 2.33 -11.26
N LYS A 192 -42.53 1.54 -12.34
CA LYS A 192 -42.95 0.12 -12.27
C LYS A 192 -41.97 -0.87 -12.88
N LYS A 193 -41.07 -0.40 -13.76
CA LYS A 193 -40.25 -1.26 -14.62
C LYS A 193 -38.84 -1.57 -14.09
N MET A 194 -38.40 -0.84 -13.07
CA MET A 194 -37.08 -1.00 -12.45
C MET A 194 -37.13 -0.61 -10.98
N SER A 195 -36.09 -0.96 -10.21
CA SER A 195 -35.97 -0.51 -8.82
C SER A 195 -35.71 1.00 -8.73
N ARG A 196 -36.11 1.62 -7.62
CA ARG A 196 -35.83 3.04 -7.33
C ARG A 196 -34.32 3.33 -7.28
N TYR A 197 -33.54 2.38 -6.77
CA TYR A 197 -32.08 2.47 -6.73
C TYR A 197 -31.49 2.55 -8.15
N GLU A 198 -31.90 1.64 -9.03
CA GLU A 198 -31.43 1.63 -10.43
C GLU A 198 -31.86 2.89 -11.19
N LEU A 199 -33.08 3.37 -10.96
CA LEU A 199 -33.57 4.62 -11.53
C LEU A 199 -32.71 5.81 -11.08
N LYS A 200 -32.44 5.91 -9.78
CA LYS A 200 -31.64 6.98 -9.19
C LYS A 200 -30.24 7.02 -9.80
N ASP A 201 -29.57 5.88 -9.94
CA ASP A 201 -28.23 5.82 -10.53
C ASP A 201 -28.23 6.21 -12.01
N LYS A 202 -29.23 5.75 -12.79
CA LYS A 202 -29.38 6.12 -14.21
C LYS A 202 -29.64 7.61 -14.39
N LEU A 203 -30.58 8.18 -13.62
CA LEU A 203 -30.90 9.61 -13.65
C LEU A 203 -29.68 10.44 -13.25
N ARG A 204 -29.00 10.03 -12.18
CA ARG A 204 -27.79 10.68 -11.68
C ARG A 204 -26.71 10.72 -12.74
N ALA A 205 -26.43 9.61 -13.43
CA ALA A 205 -25.42 9.57 -14.48
C ALA A 205 -25.73 10.56 -15.63
N ILE A 206 -26.99 10.60 -16.09
CA ILE A 206 -27.40 11.48 -17.20
C ILE A 206 -27.34 12.95 -16.79
N ILE A 207 -27.94 13.30 -15.64
CA ILE A 207 -28.03 14.68 -15.16
C ILE A 207 -26.62 15.20 -14.81
N LEU A 208 -25.75 14.39 -14.21
CA LEU A 208 -24.35 14.79 -13.98
C LEU A 208 -23.60 15.05 -15.28
N SER A 209 -23.79 14.21 -16.31
CA SER A 209 -23.21 14.43 -17.64
C SER A 209 -23.63 15.78 -18.22
N GLN A 210 -24.93 16.10 -18.13
CA GLN A 210 -25.46 17.40 -18.56
C GLN A 210 -24.85 18.56 -17.75
N GLY A 211 -24.55 18.36 -16.47
CA GLY A 211 -23.85 19.34 -15.65
C GLY A 211 -22.43 19.63 -16.13
N PHE A 212 -21.67 18.60 -16.53
CA PHE A 212 -20.34 18.79 -17.14
C PHE A 212 -20.41 19.55 -18.47
N GLU A 213 -21.38 19.20 -19.32
CA GLU A 213 -21.62 19.89 -20.60
C GLU A 213 -22.01 21.36 -20.38
N ALA A 214 -22.91 21.65 -19.43
CA ALA A 214 -23.29 23.01 -19.08
C ALA A 214 -22.09 23.83 -18.61
N ASN A 215 -21.21 23.25 -17.79
CA ASN A 215 -20.00 23.92 -17.32
C ASN A 215 -19.04 24.24 -18.48
N ALA A 216 -18.89 23.31 -19.44
CA ALA A 216 -18.07 23.51 -20.63
C ALA A 216 -18.65 24.59 -21.58
N ILE A 217 -19.96 24.59 -21.81
CA ILE A 217 -20.66 25.57 -22.66
C ILE A 217 -20.55 26.97 -22.07
N THR A 218 -20.78 27.10 -20.77
CA THR A 218 -20.78 28.40 -20.06
C THR A 218 -19.38 28.91 -19.73
N ARG A 219 -18.37 28.05 -19.82
CA ARG A 219 -16.95 28.34 -19.49
C ARG A 219 -16.76 28.80 -18.04
N VAL A 220 -17.64 28.38 -17.15
CA VAL A 220 -17.52 28.63 -15.72
C VAL A 220 -16.42 27.72 -15.18
N LYS A 221 -15.45 28.28 -14.46
CA LYS A 221 -14.31 27.52 -13.92
C LYS A 221 -14.59 26.92 -12.54
N LYS A 222 -15.64 27.41 -11.88
CA LYS A 222 -16.04 26.99 -10.54
C LYS A 222 -16.57 25.57 -10.58
N LYS A 223 -16.41 24.83 -9.48
CA LYS A 223 -16.89 23.46 -9.41
C LYS A 223 -18.42 23.46 -9.37
N PHE A 224 -19.03 22.80 -10.33
CA PHE A 224 -20.49 22.65 -10.43
C PHE A 224 -20.90 21.30 -9.82
N HIS A 225 -21.49 21.36 -8.63
CA HIS A 225 -21.87 20.19 -7.86
C HIS A 225 -23.38 19.94 -8.00
N VAL A 226 -23.72 18.87 -8.72
CA VAL A 226 -25.11 18.49 -8.99
C VAL A 226 -25.47 17.28 -8.14
N GLN A 227 -26.56 17.38 -7.40
CA GLN A 227 -27.13 16.26 -6.63
C GLN A 227 -28.52 15.92 -7.18
N VAL A 228 -28.78 14.63 -7.32
CA VAL A 228 -30.05 14.13 -7.85
C VAL A 228 -30.74 13.33 -6.75
N TYR A 229 -31.97 13.74 -6.45
CA TYR A 229 -32.85 13.06 -5.52
C TYR A 229 -34.10 12.58 -6.24
N ILE A 230 -34.54 11.38 -5.88
CA ILE A 230 -35.88 10.92 -6.22
C ILE A 230 -36.86 11.42 -5.16
N LEU A 231 -38.10 11.67 -5.55
CA LEU A 231 -39.12 12.32 -4.72
C LEU A 231 -39.38 11.54 -3.44
N THR A 232 -39.47 10.22 -3.52
CA THR A 232 -39.72 9.35 -2.35
C THR A 232 -38.58 9.43 -1.33
N ASP A 233 -37.31 9.35 -1.76
CA ASP A 233 -36.13 9.52 -0.88
C ASP A 233 -36.11 10.90 -0.23
N PHE A 234 -36.39 11.94 -1.01
CA PHE A 234 -36.40 13.32 -0.52
C PHE A 234 -37.51 13.53 0.53
N TRP A 235 -38.69 12.97 0.29
CA TRP A 235 -39.81 13.00 1.23
C TRP A 235 -39.49 12.28 2.54
N GLU A 236 -38.99 11.05 2.48
CA GLU A 236 -38.56 10.31 3.69
C GLU A 236 -37.50 11.09 4.46
N GLY A 237 -36.56 11.70 3.74
CA GLY A 237 -35.56 12.60 4.29
C GLY A 237 -36.12 13.81 5.05
N ILE A 238 -37.20 14.42 4.55
CA ILE A 238 -37.92 15.51 5.23
C ILE A 238 -38.73 14.98 6.42
N LYS A 239 -39.30 13.78 6.33
CA LYS A 239 -40.02 13.17 7.47
C LYS A 239 -39.05 12.86 8.62
N ASP A 240 -37.86 12.37 8.29
CA ASP A 240 -36.87 11.88 9.25
C ASP A 240 -35.91 12.96 9.78
N ALA A 241 -36.24 14.24 9.62
CA ALA A 241 -35.40 15.34 10.11
C ALA A 241 -33.97 15.37 9.55
N ASN A 242 -33.71 14.79 8.37
CA ASN A 242 -32.36 14.71 7.86
C ASN A 242 -31.77 16.12 7.60
N PRO A 243 -30.60 16.46 8.16
CA PRO A 243 -30.06 17.82 8.11
C PRO A 243 -29.82 18.33 6.69
N VAL A 244 -29.44 17.46 5.75
CA VAL A 244 -29.19 17.84 4.36
C VAL A 244 -30.49 18.23 3.68
N PHE A 245 -31.53 17.39 3.81
CA PHE A 245 -32.84 17.65 3.21
C PHE A 245 -33.54 18.85 3.86
N PHE A 246 -33.44 19.01 5.18
CA PHE A 246 -33.96 20.17 5.90
C PHE A 246 -33.26 21.46 5.50
N THR A 247 -31.93 21.46 5.41
CA THR A 247 -31.17 22.65 4.99
C THR A 247 -31.48 23.00 3.55
N LEU A 248 -31.59 22.00 2.67
CA LEU A 248 -32.00 22.22 1.28
C LEU A 248 -33.41 22.82 1.21
N LEU A 249 -34.38 22.28 1.94
CA LEU A 249 -35.75 22.78 1.92
C LEU A 249 -35.83 24.22 2.48
N ARG A 250 -35.14 24.49 3.60
CA ARG A 250 -35.14 25.79 4.27
C ARG A 250 -34.40 26.87 3.48
N ASP A 251 -33.22 26.58 2.97
CA ASP A 251 -32.32 27.59 2.40
C ASP A 251 -32.30 27.56 0.86
N GLY A 252 -32.86 26.52 0.24
CA GLY A 252 -32.89 26.35 -1.20
C GLY A 252 -33.76 27.38 -1.91
N ILE A 253 -33.31 27.76 -3.10
CA ILE A 253 -33.96 28.69 -4.02
C ILE A 253 -34.36 27.91 -5.28
N PRO A 254 -35.65 27.65 -5.51
CA PRO A 254 -36.11 26.90 -6.67
C PRO A 254 -35.98 27.75 -7.93
N LEU A 255 -35.11 27.33 -8.85
CA LEU A 255 -35.01 27.89 -10.20
C LEU A 255 -36.05 27.28 -11.16
N TYR A 256 -36.73 26.23 -10.69
CA TYR A 256 -37.91 25.60 -11.27
C TYR A 256 -38.63 24.80 -10.18
N ASP A 257 -39.96 24.84 -10.13
CA ASP A 257 -40.77 24.01 -9.25
C ASP A 257 -42.15 23.75 -9.89
N ARG A 258 -42.68 22.55 -9.71
CA ARG A 258 -44.03 22.18 -10.16
C ARG A 258 -45.10 22.36 -9.07
N GLY A 259 -44.79 23.16 -8.06
CA GLY A 259 -45.68 23.41 -6.92
C GLY A 259 -45.59 22.34 -5.85
N VAL A 260 -44.40 21.77 -5.61
CA VAL A 260 -44.17 20.82 -4.51
C VAL A 260 -43.14 21.37 -3.54
N PHE A 261 -42.00 21.83 -4.04
CA PHE A 261 -40.91 22.31 -3.20
C PHE A 261 -41.32 23.56 -2.40
N MET A 262 -41.96 24.53 -3.05
CA MET A 262 -42.37 25.76 -2.38
C MET A 262 -43.43 25.54 -1.29
N PRO A 263 -44.51 24.78 -1.51
CA PRO A 263 -45.43 24.44 -0.43
C PRO A 263 -44.76 23.76 0.76
N TRP A 264 -43.83 22.83 0.54
CA TRP A 264 -43.09 22.20 1.63
C TRP A 264 -42.19 23.18 2.38
N LYS A 265 -41.50 24.08 1.66
CA LYS A 265 -40.71 25.15 2.28
C LYS A 265 -41.58 26.04 3.18
N LEU A 266 -42.74 26.47 2.69
CA LEU A 266 -43.68 27.28 3.46
C LEU A 266 -44.22 26.52 4.68
N LEU A 267 -44.53 25.23 4.54
CA LEU A 267 -44.96 24.38 5.66
C LEU A 267 -43.84 24.22 6.71
N LEU A 268 -42.58 24.16 6.28
CA LEU A 268 -41.44 24.17 7.20
C LEU A 268 -41.32 25.52 7.94
N GLU A 269 -41.45 26.65 7.24
CA GLU A 269 -41.42 28.00 7.85
C GLU A 269 -42.58 28.24 8.82
N MET A 270 -43.77 27.69 8.54
CA MET A 270 -44.92 27.68 9.45
C MET A 270 -44.77 26.72 10.63
N GLY A 271 -43.68 25.94 10.69
CA GLY A 271 -43.46 24.92 11.71
C GLY A 271 -44.42 23.74 11.64
N ARG A 272 -45.01 23.46 10.47
CA ARG A 272 -45.89 22.30 10.22
C ARG A 272 -45.10 21.03 9.89
N ILE A 273 -43.95 21.17 9.22
CA ILE A 273 -42.97 20.10 9.08
C ILE A 273 -42.06 20.16 10.30
N LYS A 274 -42.17 19.16 11.17
CA LYS A 274 -41.36 19.03 12.39
C LYS A 274 -40.60 17.71 12.36
N PRO A 275 -39.39 17.66 12.95
CA PRO A 275 -38.72 16.40 13.25
C PRO A 275 -39.66 15.47 14.03
N SER A 276 -39.71 14.19 13.64
CA SER A 276 -40.43 13.20 14.43
C SER A 276 -39.68 12.90 15.75
N PRO A 277 -40.38 12.46 16.81
CA PRO A 277 -39.72 11.98 18.02
C PRO A 277 -38.66 10.91 17.74
N GLU A 278 -38.93 10.00 16.80
CA GLU A 278 -38.01 8.93 16.40
C GLU A 278 -36.73 9.49 15.76
N ALA A 279 -36.84 10.55 14.96
CA ALA A 279 -35.69 11.22 14.39
C ALA A 279 -34.82 11.86 15.49
N ILE A 280 -35.46 12.52 16.47
CA ILE A 280 -34.77 13.12 17.62
C ILE A 280 -34.04 12.04 18.44
N ASP A 281 -34.71 10.93 18.74
CA ASP A 281 -34.12 9.79 19.46
C ASP A 281 -32.97 9.16 18.67
N THR A 282 -33.08 9.09 17.35
CA THR A 282 -32.00 8.62 16.47
C THR A 282 -30.78 9.55 16.55
N PHE A 283 -30.99 10.87 16.56
CA PHE A 283 -29.91 11.84 16.74
C PHE A 283 -29.23 11.69 18.11
N ILE A 284 -29.99 11.55 19.19
CA ILE A 284 -29.45 11.37 20.54
C ILE A 284 -28.67 10.06 20.63
N SER A 285 -29.27 8.94 20.22
CA SER A 285 -28.62 7.61 20.28
C SER A 285 -27.41 7.48 19.35
N SER A 286 -27.28 8.32 18.33
CA SER A 286 -26.09 8.36 17.47
C SER A 286 -24.83 8.76 18.26
N GLY A 287 -24.95 9.66 19.24
CA GLY A 287 -23.87 10.05 20.13
C GLY A 287 -23.36 8.88 20.97
N ASP A 288 -24.29 8.09 21.53
CA ASP A 288 -23.94 6.91 22.32
C ASP A 288 -23.22 5.84 21.48
N LYS A 289 -23.74 5.56 20.27
CA LYS A 289 -23.09 4.65 19.31
C LYS A 289 -21.68 5.12 18.92
N MET A 290 -21.49 6.43 18.74
CA MET A 290 -20.16 7.00 18.48
C MET A 290 -19.21 6.78 19.67
N MET A 291 -19.69 6.91 20.90
CA MET A 291 -18.91 6.64 22.11
C MET A 291 -18.56 5.16 22.26
N GLU A 292 -19.49 4.26 21.95
CA GLU A 292 -19.21 2.81 21.89
C GLU A 292 -18.13 2.49 20.86
N ARG A 293 -18.21 3.09 19.67
CA ARG A 293 -17.20 2.93 18.63
C ARG A 293 -15.82 3.42 19.09
N ILE A 294 -15.75 4.51 19.84
CA ILE A 294 -14.49 4.99 20.42
C ILE A 294 -13.94 3.95 21.40
N ARG A 295 -14.76 3.44 22.33
CA ARG A 295 -14.34 2.40 23.28
C ARG A 295 -13.81 1.14 22.57
N TYR A 296 -14.51 0.70 21.52
CA TYR A 296 -14.07 -0.43 20.70
C TYR A 296 -12.69 -0.19 20.07
N LYS A 297 -12.47 0.98 19.45
CA LYS A 297 -11.18 1.32 18.85
C LYS A 297 -10.04 1.36 19.87
N LEU A 298 -10.30 1.87 21.08
CA LEU A 298 -9.30 1.88 22.16
C LEU A 298 -8.92 0.45 22.59
N ARG A 299 -9.89 -0.47 22.65
CA ARG A 299 -9.65 -1.90 22.90
C ARG A 299 -8.85 -2.54 21.77
N GLU A 300 -9.24 -2.30 20.53
CA GLU A 300 -8.59 -2.85 19.33
C GLU A 300 -7.10 -2.48 19.26
N ILE A 301 -6.73 -1.23 19.58
CA ILE A 301 -5.32 -0.79 19.62
C ILE A 301 -4.49 -1.66 20.59
N ILE A 302 -5.05 -2.07 21.72
CA ILE A 302 -4.32 -2.90 22.69
C ILE A 302 -4.27 -4.35 22.22
N GLU A 303 -5.42 -4.90 21.82
CA GLU A 303 -5.60 -6.32 21.49
C GLU A 303 -4.93 -6.72 20.18
N ALA A 304 -5.08 -5.92 19.13
CA ALA A 304 -4.56 -6.22 17.80
C ALA A 304 -3.13 -5.69 17.59
N ASP A 305 -2.79 -4.52 18.14
CA ASP A 305 -1.54 -3.84 17.78
C ASP A 305 -0.48 -3.90 18.89
N ILE A 306 -0.75 -3.37 20.09
CA ILE A 306 0.26 -3.26 21.16
C ILE A 306 0.71 -4.65 21.65
N TYR A 307 -0.23 -5.56 21.87
CA TYR A 307 0.13 -6.91 22.33
C TYR A 307 0.97 -7.67 21.30
N TRP A 308 0.48 -7.78 20.06
CA TRP A 308 1.16 -8.54 19.02
C TRP A 308 2.48 -7.91 18.56
N SER A 309 2.58 -6.58 18.62
CA SER A 309 3.84 -5.87 18.31
C SER A 309 4.95 -6.16 19.33
N THR A 310 4.62 -6.56 20.56
CA THR A 310 5.63 -6.96 21.56
C THR A 310 5.84 -8.47 21.59
N LEU A 311 4.78 -9.26 21.46
CA LEU A 311 4.87 -10.72 21.48
C LEU A 311 5.65 -11.29 20.28
N THR A 312 5.30 -10.88 19.06
CA THR A 312 5.86 -11.48 17.83
C THR A 312 7.38 -11.29 17.74
N PRO A 313 7.95 -10.09 17.99
CA PRO A 313 9.40 -9.92 18.02
C PRO A 313 10.10 -10.73 19.13
N SER A 314 9.41 -11.00 20.24
CA SER A 314 9.93 -11.82 21.33
C SER A 314 10.06 -13.29 20.89
N GLN A 315 9.02 -13.83 20.26
CA GLN A 315 9.06 -15.17 19.67
C GLN A 315 10.14 -15.27 18.58
N ALA A 316 10.26 -14.25 17.73
CA ALA A 316 11.30 -14.20 16.71
C ALA A 316 12.73 -14.13 17.30
N ALA A 317 12.92 -13.46 18.44
CA ALA A 317 14.23 -13.45 19.13
C ALA A 317 14.59 -14.85 19.65
N LEU A 318 13.61 -15.58 20.20
CA LEU A 318 13.76 -16.96 20.62
C LEU A 318 14.06 -17.90 19.44
N MET A 319 13.34 -17.74 18.32
CA MET A 319 13.61 -18.48 17.08
C MET A 319 15.02 -18.20 16.55
N MET A 320 15.44 -16.93 16.57
CA MET A 320 16.80 -16.57 16.16
C MET A 320 17.84 -17.19 17.08
N TYR A 321 17.57 -17.36 18.38
CA TYR A 321 18.45 -18.09 19.29
C TYR A 321 18.43 -19.61 19.04
N GLY A 322 17.38 -20.16 18.43
CA GLY A 322 17.26 -21.57 18.05
C GLY A 322 16.17 -22.34 18.80
N VAL A 323 15.28 -21.63 19.51
CA VAL A 323 14.13 -22.21 20.22
C VAL A 323 12.92 -22.18 19.28
N ALA A 324 12.17 -23.28 19.23
CA ALA A 324 10.91 -23.31 18.48
C ALA A 324 9.97 -22.20 18.99
N PRO A 325 9.13 -21.59 18.11
CA PRO A 325 8.25 -20.50 18.52
C PRO A 325 7.34 -20.94 19.67
N PRO A 326 7.45 -20.36 20.87
CA PRO A 326 6.65 -20.78 22.02
C PRO A 326 5.23 -20.23 21.93
N THR A 327 4.33 -20.76 22.78
CA THR A 327 2.99 -20.21 22.87
C THR A 327 3.02 -18.78 23.44
N PRO A 328 1.98 -17.96 23.18
CA PRO A 328 1.85 -16.63 23.79
C PRO A 328 1.89 -16.64 25.32
N LYS A 329 1.55 -17.78 25.96
CA LYS A 329 1.60 -17.95 27.41
C LYS A 329 3.01 -18.16 27.93
N GLU A 330 3.81 -18.95 27.22
CA GLU A 330 5.15 -19.34 27.67
C GLU A 330 6.23 -18.33 27.30
N THR A 331 5.98 -17.50 26.28
CA THR A 331 6.97 -16.56 25.73
C THR A 331 7.65 -15.70 26.80
N VAL A 332 6.91 -15.17 27.78
CA VAL A 332 7.46 -14.33 28.86
C VAL A 332 8.52 -15.07 29.68
N ASN A 333 8.19 -16.30 30.10
CA ASN A 333 9.07 -17.11 30.96
C ASN A 333 10.33 -17.54 30.21
N ILE A 334 10.17 -17.98 28.96
CA ILE A 334 11.31 -18.43 28.14
C ILE A 334 12.25 -17.28 27.81
N MET A 335 11.70 -16.09 27.49
CA MET A 335 12.50 -14.87 27.29
C MET A 335 13.32 -14.53 28.53
N GLU A 336 12.75 -14.69 29.73
CA GLU A 336 13.45 -14.46 30.98
C GLU A 336 14.55 -15.49 31.24
N ASP A 337 14.23 -16.77 31.15
CA ASP A 337 15.17 -17.85 31.46
C ASP A 337 16.38 -17.82 30.53
N ILE A 338 16.16 -17.56 29.23
CA ILE A 338 17.23 -17.51 28.24
C ILE A 338 17.94 -16.16 28.29
N PHE A 339 17.25 -15.06 28.01
CA PHE A 339 17.94 -13.80 27.73
C PHE A 339 18.30 -12.99 28.99
N VAL A 340 17.61 -13.21 30.11
CA VAL A 340 17.94 -12.52 31.37
C VAL A 340 18.85 -13.39 32.24
N LYS A 341 18.46 -14.64 32.52
CA LYS A 341 19.18 -15.49 33.49
C LYS A 341 20.40 -16.17 32.89
N LYS A 342 20.23 -16.90 31.78
CA LYS A 342 21.30 -17.68 31.15
C LYS A 342 22.29 -16.80 30.40
N GLU A 343 21.81 -16.05 29.41
CA GLU A 343 22.66 -15.30 28.48
C GLU A 343 23.02 -13.90 28.95
N LYS A 344 22.23 -13.35 29.89
CA LYS A 344 22.38 -11.99 30.44
C LYS A 344 22.44 -10.90 29.36
N LEU A 345 21.69 -11.11 28.27
CA LEU A 345 21.59 -10.22 27.12
C LEU A 345 20.40 -9.27 27.18
N LEU A 346 19.50 -9.41 28.15
CA LEU A 346 18.30 -8.58 28.31
C LEU A 346 18.09 -8.23 29.79
N GLU A 347 17.67 -6.99 30.05
CA GLU A 347 17.36 -6.50 31.38
C GLU A 347 15.95 -6.89 31.81
N LYS A 348 15.78 -7.24 33.09
CA LYS A 348 14.50 -7.73 33.66
C LYS A 348 13.32 -6.80 33.38
N LYS A 349 13.52 -5.48 33.40
CA LYS A 349 12.48 -4.47 33.13
C LYS A 349 11.75 -4.68 31.79
N TYR A 350 12.41 -5.24 30.78
CA TYR A 350 11.78 -5.47 29.48
C TYR A 350 10.90 -6.72 29.49
N ILE A 351 11.22 -7.72 30.31
CA ILE A 351 10.32 -8.85 30.59
C ILE A 351 9.09 -8.36 31.34
N ASP A 352 9.26 -7.45 32.30
CA ASP A 352 8.14 -6.89 33.06
C ASP A 352 7.18 -6.10 32.16
N ILE A 353 7.71 -5.33 31.18
CA ILE A 353 6.89 -4.67 30.15
C ILE A 353 6.08 -5.69 29.33
N LEU A 354 6.74 -6.75 28.84
CA LEU A 354 6.04 -7.79 28.05
C LEU A 354 4.95 -8.49 28.90
N ALA A 355 5.24 -8.74 30.17
CA ALA A 355 4.30 -9.35 31.11
C ALA A 355 3.10 -8.44 31.43
N GLU A 356 3.35 -7.13 31.64
CA GLU A 356 2.30 -6.12 31.85
C GLU A 356 1.36 -6.06 30.66
N ILE A 357 1.90 -5.91 29.45
CA ILE A 357 1.10 -5.82 28.20
C ILE A 357 0.28 -7.10 28.00
N ARG A 358 0.90 -8.27 28.20
CA ARG A 358 0.20 -9.56 28.09
C ARG A 358 -0.93 -9.68 29.11
N LYS A 359 -0.70 -9.26 30.35
CA LYS A 359 -1.71 -9.29 31.40
C LYS A 359 -2.89 -8.38 31.03
N TYR A 360 -2.59 -7.16 30.60
CA TYR A 360 -3.62 -6.19 30.20
C TYR A 360 -4.46 -6.73 29.03
N TYR A 361 -3.82 -7.33 28.02
CA TYR A 361 -4.51 -8.02 26.93
C TYR A 361 -5.45 -9.13 27.42
N LYS A 362 -4.97 -10.02 28.31
CA LYS A 362 -5.81 -11.11 28.85
C LYS A 362 -6.94 -10.61 29.74
N ASP A 363 -6.73 -9.53 30.47
CA ASP A 363 -7.78 -8.93 31.29
C ASP A 363 -8.85 -8.24 30.43
N LEU A 364 -8.51 -7.77 29.21
CA LEU A 364 -9.47 -7.30 28.21
C LEU A 364 -10.23 -8.46 27.53
N GLU A 365 -9.52 -9.50 27.09
CA GLU A 365 -10.12 -10.68 26.43
C GLU A 365 -11.12 -11.41 27.34
N HIS A 366 -10.90 -11.35 28.65
CA HIS A 366 -11.81 -11.92 29.66
C HIS A 366 -12.80 -10.90 30.26
N ASP A 367 -12.95 -9.72 29.63
CA ASP A 367 -13.87 -8.66 30.04
C ASP A 367 -13.75 -8.21 31.51
N LYS A 368 -12.57 -8.39 32.11
CA LYS A 368 -12.27 -7.88 33.46
C LYS A 368 -12.06 -6.37 33.42
N ILE A 369 -11.49 -5.86 32.33
CA ILE A 369 -11.35 -4.42 32.06
C ILE A 369 -12.47 -4.02 31.11
N LYS A 370 -13.41 -3.22 31.63
CA LYS A 370 -14.58 -2.74 30.86
C LYS A 370 -14.31 -1.41 30.16
N ASP A 371 -13.51 -0.54 30.77
CA ASP A 371 -13.18 0.77 30.22
C ASP A 371 -11.67 0.96 30.12
N ILE A 372 -11.24 1.43 28.95
CA ILE A 372 -9.85 1.78 28.66
C ILE A 372 -9.75 3.30 28.57
N THR A 373 -8.83 3.88 29.33
CA THR A 373 -8.57 5.32 29.24
C THR A 373 -7.49 5.61 28.19
N GLY A 374 -7.49 6.82 27.63
CA GLY A 374 -6.39 7.26 26.76
C GLY A 374 -5.03 7.21 27.46
N LYS A 375 -4.98 7.44 28.79
CA LYS A 375 -3.75 7.33 29.59
C LYS A 375 -3.20 5.90 29.63
N ASP A 376 -4.08 4.90 29.65
CA ASP A 376 -3.66 3.50 29.61
C ASP A 376 -3.00 3.17 28.27
N ILE A 377 -3.59 3.63 27.16
CA ILE A 377 -3.00 3.46 25.84
C ILE A 377 -1.65 4.16 25.75
N ASP A 378 -1.55 5.43 26.15
CA ASP A 378 -0.30 6.19 26.09
C ASP A 378 0.83 5.49 26.88
N ARG A 379 0.51 4.97 28.06
CA ARG A 379 1.46 4.21 28.89
C ARG A 379 1.90 2.93 28.18
N LEU A 380 0.96 2.09 27.72
CA LEU A 380 1.26 0.82 27.09
C LEU A 380 2.03 1.01 25.77
N LEU A 381 1.67 2.04 24.99
CA LEU A 381 2.35 2.41 23.76
C LEU A 381 3.79 2.87 24.02
N LYS A 382 4.03 3.66 25.06
CA LYS A 382 5.38 4.08 25.46
C LYS A 382 6.23 2.86 25.87
N ASN A 383 5.66 1.96 26.66
CA ASN A 383 6.33 0.74 27.10
C ASN A 383 6.67 -0.18 25.90
N ALA A 384 5.71 -0.40 24.99
CA ALA A 384 5.92 -1.20 23.79
C ALA A 384 7.02 -0.61 22.88
N ASN A 385 7.07 0.72 22.74
CA ASN A 385 8.11 1.39 21.96
C ASN A 385 9.51 1.25 22.58
N ASP A 386 9.63 1.40 23.91
CA ASP A 386 10.92 1.18 24.60
C ASP A 386 11.36 -0.28 24.48
N TYR A 387 10.43 -1.22 24.66
CA TYR A 387 10.63 -2.65 24.49
C TYR A 387 11.15 -2.99 23.08
N LEU A 388 10.47 -2.53 22.04
CA LEU A 388 10.84 -2.79 20.65
C LEU A 388 12.23 -2.27 20.30
N LYS A 389 12.59 -1.07 20.78
CA LYS A 389 13.94 -0.51 20.60
C LYS A 389 14.99 -1.43 21.22
N ARG A 390 14.71 -1.98 22.40
CA ARG A 390 15.64 -2.90 23.05
C ARG A 390 15.71 -4.26 22.38
N ILE A 391 14.59 -4.84 21.99
CA ILE A 391 14.55 -6.14 21.32
C ILE A 391 15.33 -6.09 20.02
N LYS A 392 15.24 -5.01 19.23
CA LYS A 392 16.10 -4.82 18.04
C LYS A 392 17.60 -4.86 18.36
N LYS A 393 18.02 -4.36 19.52
CA LYS A 393 19.43 -4.48 19.97
C LYS A 393 19.75 -5.92 20.35
N LEU A 394 18.83 -6.63 21.03
CA LEU A 394 18.98 -8.04 21.38
C LEU A 394 19.16 -8.91 20.11
N PHE A 395 18.37 -8.67 19.06
CA PHE A 395 18.52 -9.36 17.77
C PHE A 395 19.96 -9.26 17.23
N ARG A 396 20.53 -8.06 17.22
CA ARG A 396 21.92 -7.85 16.74
C ARG A 396 22.94 -8.56 17.64
N GLN A 397 22.70 -8.61 18.95
CA GLN A 397 23.56 -9.33 19.89
C GLN A 397 23.52 -10.84 19.66
N ILE A 398 22.34 -11.40 19.39
CA ILE A 398 22.17 -12.83 19.07
C ILE A 398 22.82 -13.16 17.72
N GLU A 399 22.60 -12.33 16.69
CA GLU A 399 23.20 -12.51 15.37
C GLU A 399 24.73 -12.55 15.45
N LYS A 400 25.35 -11.59 16.17
CA LYS A 400 26.80 -11.54 16.37
C LYS A 400 27.33 -12.81 17.05
N ARG A 401 26.68 -13.27 18.13
CA ARG A 401 27.11 -14.50 18.83
C ARG A 401 27.03 -15.74 17.94
N LYS A 402 25.94 -15.88 17.16
CA LYS A 402 25.81 -17.01 16.23
C LYS A 402 26.84 -16.97 15.10
N GLU A 403 27.24 -15.79 14.66
CA GLU A 403 28.32 -15.64 13.70
C GLU A 403 29.66 -16.10 14.29
N GLU A 404 29.97 -15.68 15.52
CA GLU A 404 31.18 -16.09 16.25
C GLU A 404 31.21 -17.61 16.51
N GLU A 405 30.11 -18.21 16.96
CA GLU A 405 29.95 -19.65 17.16
C GLU A 405 30.17 -20.42 15.85
N SER A 406 29.51 -19.99 14.76
CA SER A 406 29.63 -20.61 13.44
C SER A 406 31.06 -20.56 12.89
N ILE A 407 31.78 -19.45 13.06
CA ILE A 407 33.20 -19.36 12.67
C ILE A 407 34.06 -20.29 13.52
N SER A 408 33.76 -20.40 14.82
CA SER A 408 34.45 -21.32 15.72
C SER A 408 34.28 -22.77 15.30
N GLU A 409 33.07 -23.20 14.98
CA GLU A 409 32.78 -24.55 14.49
C GLU A 409 33.51 -24.84 13.17
N ILE A 410 33.53 -23.88 12.24
CA ILE A 410 34.26 -23.99 10.98
C ILE A 410 35.76 -24.16 11.24
N TYR A 411 36.32 -23.37 12.17
CA TYR A 411 37.73 -23.43 12.53
C TYR A 411 38.10 -24.79 13.14
N GLU A 412 37.34 -25.28 14.11
CA GLU A 412 37.59 -26.58 14.75
C GLU A 412 37.46 -27.74 13.75
N THR A 413 36.42 -27.73 12.91
CA THR A 413 36.23 -28.73 11.86
C THR A 413 37.39 -28.72 10.86
N SER A 414 37.83 -27.53 10.46
CA SER A 414 38.95 -27.37 9.52
C SER A 414 40.25 -27.91 10.13
N ASN A 415 40.50 -27.62 11.41
CA ASN A 415 41.66 -28.14 12.14
C ASN A 415 41.64 -29.67 12.25
N SER A 416 40.48 -30.26 12.52
CA SER A 416 40.32 -31.72 12.57
C SER A 416 40.68 -32.36 11.23
N LEU A 417 40.10 -31.87 10.13
CA LEU A 417 40.34 -32.42 8.79
C LEU A 417 41.79 -32.27 8.34
N ILE A 418 42.47 -31.17 8.72
CA ILE A 418 43.91 -31.05 8.44
C ILE A 418 44.71 -32.07 9.25
N LYS A 419 44.39 -32.28 10.52
CA LYS A 419 45.09 -33.29 11.35
C LYS A 419 44.93 -34.69 10.74
N ASP A 420 43.75 -35.03 10.25
CA ASP A 420 43.48 -36.29 9.56
C ASP A 420 44.34 -36.41 8.30
N ALA A 421 44.32 -35.37 7.44
CA ALA A 421 45.15 -35.32 6.24
C ALA A 421 46.66 -35.44 6.56
N LEU A 422 47.16 -34.81 7.62
CA LEU A 422 48.56 -34.92 8.04
C LEU A 422 48.91 -36.34 8.51
N SER A 423 48.03 -36.97 9.27
CA SER A 423 48.22 -38.33 9.80
C SER A 423 48.35 -39.35 8.66
N ILE A 424 47.46 -39.27 7.67
CA ILE A 424 47.49 -40.16 6.48
C ILE A 424 48.77 -39.94 5.66
N ASN A 425 49.38 -38.76 5.74
CA ASN A 425 50.65 -38.43 5.06
C ASN A 425 51.91 -38.74 5.86
N GLU A 426 51.77 -39.36 7.04
CA GLU A 426 52.86 -39.64 7.98
C GLU A 426 53.64 -38.35 8.32
N ILE A 427 52.96 -37.19 8.34
CA ILE A 427 53.58 -35.90 8.66
C ILE A 427 53.40 -35.60 10.15
N ASN A 428 54.45 -35.86 10.92
CA ASN A 428 54.47 -35.54 12.35
C ASN A 428 54.82 -34.06 12.56
N THR A 429 53.80 -33.23 12.80
CA THR A 429 53.95 -31.83 13.22
C THR A 429 52.79 -31.40 14.12
N LYS A 430 53.10 -30.65 15.17
CA LYS A 430 52.08 -29.97 16.00
C LYS A 430 51.64 -28.64 15.40
N ASN A 431 52.43 -28.06 14.50
CA ASN A 431 52.12 -26.81 13.81
C ASN A 431 51.36 -27.11 12.51
N ILE A 432 50.09 -26.69 12.47
CA ILE A 432 49.17 -26.90 11.34
C ILE A 432 49.64 -26.16 10.08
N GLU A 433 50.15 -24.94 10.20
CA GLU A 433 50.64 -24.16 9.05
C GLU A 433 51.86 -24.83 8.41
N LEU A 434 52.78 -25.34 9.24
CA LEU A 434 53.92 -26.11 8.75
C LEU A 434 53.47 -27.43 8.10
N GLY A 435 52.46 -28.08 8.66
CA GLY A 435 51.87 -29.29 8.08
C GLY A 435 51.26 -29.04 6.70
N LEU A 436 50.48 -27.97 6.56
CA LEU A 436 49.90 -27.57 5.28
C LEU A 436 50.98 -27.26 4.22
N LYS A 437 52.08 -26.60 4.60
CA LYS A 437 53.22 -26.38 3.70
C LYS A 437 53.82 -27.69 3.21
N LYS A 438 54.04 -28.65 4.11
CA LYS A 438 54.56 -29.99 3.76
C LYS A 438 53.60 -30.77 2.84
N LEU A 439 52.29 -30.70 3.07
CA LEU A 439 51.29 -31.31 2.19
C LEU A 439 51.34 -30.69 0.78
N LYS A 440 51.51 -29.37 0.68
CA LYS A 440 51.69 -28.69 -0.61
C LYS A 440 52.98 -29.12 -1.30
N GLU A 441 54.10 -29.18 -0.59
CA GLU A 441 55.40 -29.62 -1.13
C GLU A 441 55.35 -31.04 -1.69
N LYS A 442 54.54 -31.93 -1.09
CA LYS A 442 54.26 -33.27 -1.59
C LYS A 442 53.23 -33.32 -2.74
N ASN A 443 52.73 -32.17 -3.23
CA ASN A 443 51.65 -32.06 -4.21
C ASN A 443 50.33 -32.75 -3.79
N GLU A 444 50.09 -32.87 -2.50
CA GLU A 444 48.91 -33.55 -1.94
C GLU A 444 47.70 -32.60 -1.86
N ILE A 445 47.94 -31.30 -1.70
CA ILE A 445 46.89 -30.27 -1.64
C ILE A 445 47.25 -29.06 -2.52
N SER A 446 46.23 -28.35 -3.00
CA SER A 446 46.41 -27.14 -3.81
C SER A 446 46.77 -25.90 -2.95
N PRO A 447 47.43 -24.88 -3.53
CA PRO A 447 47.72 -23.62 -2.81
C PRO A 447 46.46 -22.91 -2.31
N THR A 448 45.32 -23.12 -2.98
CA THR A 448 44.02 -22.55 -2.62
C THR A 448 43.57 -22.99 -1.23
N ILE A 449 43.82 -24.25 -0.85
CA ILE A 449 43.47 -24.80 0.47
C ILE A 449 44.18 -24.04 1.59
N ILE A 450 45.45 -23.70 1.40
CA ILE A 450 46.24 -22.91 2.37
C ILE A 450 45.68 -21.49 2.49
N LYS A 451 45.36 -20.86 1.35
CA LYS A 451 44.80 -19.51 1.35
C LYS A 451 43.49 -19.45 2.12
N ILE A 452 42.58 -20.40 1.87
CA ILE A 452 41.29 -20.48 2.55
C ILE A 452 41.47 -20.73 4.05
N TYR A 453 42.35 -21.65 4.45
CA TYR A 453 42.62 -21.89 5.86
C TYR A 453 43.15 -20.65 6.59
N ASN A 454 44.02 -19.87 5.95
CA ASN A 454 44.50 -18.61 6.52
C ASN A 454 43.38 -17.59 6.72
N GLU A 455 42.42 -17.51 5.77
CA GLU A 455 41.24 -16.66 5.92
C GLU A 455 40.33 -17.14 7.07
N ILE A 456 40.16 -18.46 7.25
CA ILE A 456 39.43 -19.06 8.38
C ILE A 456 40.14 -18.75 9.72
N ASN A 457 41.46 -18.91 9.79
CA ASN A 457 42.26 -18.64 10.99
C ASN A 457 42.21 -17.14 11.35
N LYS A 458 42.32 -16.25 10.36
CA LYS A 458 42.15 -14.80 10.55
C LYS A 458 40.76 -14.47 11.09
N ALA A 459 39.72 -15.11 10.54
CA ALA A 459 38.35 -14.89 10.98
C ALA A 459 38.09 -15.31 12.44
N LYS A 460 38.75 -16.38 12.89
CA LYS A 460 38.67 -16.85 14.28
C LYS A 460 39.41 -15.94 15.27
N ASN A 461 40.58 -15.43 14.88
CA ASN A 461 41.45 -14.65 15.78
C ASN A 461 41.09 -13.16 15.83
N ASP A 462 40.58 -12.59 14.73
CA ASP A 462 40.20 -11.18 14.61
C ASP A 462 38.73 -11.00 14.16
N PRO A 463 37.73 -11.54 14.89
CA PRO A 463 36.32 -11.49 14.47
C PRO A 463 35.78 -10.04 14.37
N GLU A 464 36.32 -9.11 15.16
CA GLU A 464 35.87 -7.70 15.18
C GLU A 464 36.26 -6.90 13.93
N LYS A 465 37.22 -7.39 13.13
CA LYS A 465 37.69 -6.72 11.92
C LYS A 465 36.93 -7.13 10.66
N LEU A 466 36.02 -8.09 10.77
CA LEU A 466 35.30 -8.64 9.63
C LEU A 466 33.94 -7.99 9.43
N ASN A 467 33.63 -7.64 8.19
CA ASN A 467 32.29 -7.25 7.78
C ASN A 467 31.44 -8.47 7.35
N LYS A 468 30.14 -8.26 7.20
CA LYS A 468 29.18 -9.34 6.85
C LYS A 468 29.49 -10.03 5.51
N LEU A 469 30.08 -9.31 4.54
CA LEU A 469 30.47 -9.90 3.26
C LEU A 469 31.67 -10.83 3.43
N GLU A 470 32.64 -10.44 4.26
CA GLU A 470 33.82 -11.25 4.56
C GLU A 470 33.45 -12.52 5.34
N ILE A 471 32.56 -12.43 6.33
CA ILE A 471 32.05 -13.61 7.06
C ILE A 471 31.36 -14.59 6.10
N ASN A 472 30.54 -14.09 5.18
CA ASN A 472 29.87 -14.94 4.20
C ASN A 472 30.85 -15.57 3.21
N LYS A 473 31.91 -14.86 2.82
CA LYS A 473 32.98 -15.40 1.99
C LYS A 473 33.70 -16.54 2.72
N VAL A 474 34.11 -16.34 3.98
CA VAL A 474 34.75 -17.37 4.80
C VAL A 474 33.85 -18.61 4.93
N ARG A 475 32.54 -18.43 5.16
CA ARG A 475 31.58 -19.55 5.17
C ARG A 475 31.53 -20.29 3.84
N LYS A 476 31.46 -19.59 2.72
CA LYS A 476 31.42 -20.21 1.38
C LYS A 476 32.72 -20.97 1.09
N ASP A 477 33.86 -20.34 1.33
CA ASP A 477 35.17 -20.91 1.06
C ASP A 477 35.46 -22.10 1.99
N SER A 478 34.98 -22.05 3.24
CA SER A 478 35.10 -23.17 4.18
C SER A 478 34.38 -24.44 3.70
N LYS A 479 33.23 -24.31 3.02
CA LYS A 479 32.53 -25.47 2.45
C LYS A 479 33.36 -26.14 1.36
N PHE A 480 33.98 -25.34 0.50
CA PHE A 480 34.89 -25.85 -0.52
C PHE A 480 36.12 -26.52 0.13
N PHE A 481 36.72 -25.86 1.11
CA PHE A 481 37.85 -26.40 1.87
C PHE A 481 37.54 -27.77 2.52
N ILE A 482 36.42 -27.85 3.24
CA ILE A 482 35.96 -29.07 3.92
C ILE A 482 35.73 -30.19 2.88
N SER A 483 35.00 -29.90 1.81
CA SER A 483 34.72 -30.88 0.75
C SER A 483 36.00 -31.41 0.11
N GLN A 484 36.97 -30.54 -0.18
CA GLN A 484 38.23 -30.94 -0.81
C GLN A 484 39.11 -31.78 0.10
N LEU A 485 39.19 -31.46 1.40
CA LEU A 485 39.96 -32.28 2.35
C LEU A 485 39.31 -33.64 2.64
N ILE A 486 37.98 -33.70 2.70
CA ILE A 486 37.25 -34.98 2.81
C ILE A 486 37.52 -35.84 1.58
N GLU A 487 37.35 -35.30 0.38
CA GLU A 487 37.60 -36.01 -0.88
C GLU A 487 39.07 -36.46 -1.00
N TYR A 488 40.01 -35.61 -0.60
CA TYR A 488 41.42 -35.96 -0.54
C TYR A 488 41.68 -37.16 0.39
N THR A 489 41.18 -37.08 1.62
CA THR A 489 41.32 -38.11 2.64
C THR A 489 40.72 -39.44 2.18
N GLN A 490 39.51 -39.40 1.63
CA GLN A 490 38.82 -40.58 1.08
C GLN A 490 39.56 -41.20 -0.11
N ARG A 491 40.01 -40.40 -1.08
CA ARG A 491 40.79 -40.90 -2.23
C ARG A 491 42.07 -41.58 -1.78
N LYS A 492 42.73 -41.03 -0.77
CA LYS A 492 43.97 -41.60 -0.26
C LYS A 492 43.75 -42.91 0.49
N HIS A 493 42.72 -42.99 1.33
CA HIS A 493 42.32 -44.27 1.93
C HIS A 493 41.91 -45.29 0.87
N GLY A 494 41.14 -44.90 -0.15
CA GLY A 494 40.74 -45.76 -1.26
C GLY A 494 41.94 -46.35 -2.01
N ARG A 495 42.96 -45.53 -2.32
CA ARG A 495 44.19 -46.01 -2.97
C ARG A 495 44.99 -47.00 -2.11
N GLU A 496 45.05 -46.79 -0.80
CA GLU A 496 45.73 -47.75 0.09
C GLU A 496 44.93 -49.06 0.20
N LEU A 497 43.59 -49.00 0.16
CA LEU A 497 42.74 -50.19 0.13
C LEU A 497 42.90 -51.00 -1.16
N GLU A 498 42.98 -50.33 -2.32
CA GLU A 498 43.22 -51.03 -3.58
C GLU A 498 44.53 -51.82 -3.55
N LYS A 499 45.59 -51.30 -2.92
CA LYS A 499 46.86 -52.03 -2.72
C LYS A 499 46.74 -53.22 -1.76
N ALA A 500 45.74 -53.20 -0.88
CA ALA A 500 45.48 -54.25 0.10
C ALA A 500 44.39 -55.24 -0.34
N ALA A 501 43.77 -55.01 -1.50
CA ALA A 501 42.69 -55.82 -2.03
C ALA A 501 43.22 -56.90 -2.99
N VAL A 502 42.76 -58.14 -2.80
CA VAL A 502 42.95 -59.25 -3.72
C VAL A 502 41.62 -59.49 -4.42
N ARG A 503 41.60 -59.32 -5.75
CA ARG A 503 40.40 -59.57 -6.56
C ARG A 503 40.46 -60.95 -7.18
N ILE A 504 39.37 -61.70 -7.04
CA ILE A 504 39.27 -63.11 -7.40
C ILE A 504 38.08 -63.28 -8.34
N LYS A 505 38.26 -63.99 -9.45
CA LYS A 505 37.16 -64.40 -10.33
C LYS A 505 36.91 -65.89 -10.17
N TYR A 506 35.66 -66.26 -9.94
CA TYR A 506 35.19 -67.64 -9.72
C TYR A 506 33.72 -67.74 -10.17
N ASP A 507 33.30 -68.84 -10.78
CA ASP A 507 31.89 -69.10 -11.20
C ASP A 507 31.15 -67.87 -11.79
N ASP A 508 31.79 -67.15 -12.73
CA ASP A 508 31.30 -65.89 -13.35
C ASP A 508 31.04 -64.69 -12.41
N LYS A 509 31.52 -64.77 -11.17
CA LYS A 509 31.50 -63.70 -10.16
C LYS A 509 32.88 -63.13 -9.92
N TYR A 510 32.91 -61.91 -9.40
CA TYR A 510 34.12 -61.25 -8.95
C TYR A 510 34.02 -61.02 -7.44
N ALA A 511 34.90 -61.64 -6.67
CA ALA A 511 35.07 -61.39 -5.25
C ALA A 511 36.23 -60.41 -4.99
N GLU A 512 36.17 -59.73 -3.86
CA GLU A 512 37.25 -58.86 -3.36
C GLU A 512 37.55 -59.21 -1.90
N VAL A 513 38.83 -59.44 -1.61
CA VAL A 513 39.34 -59.75 -0.28
C VAL A 513 40.33 -58.69 0.13
N ILE A 514 39.95 -57.85 1.09
CA ILE A 514 40.81 -56.81 1.66
C ILE A 514 41.56 -57.42 2.84
N LEU A 515 42.89 -57.51 2.72
CA LEU A 515 43.75 -58.11 3.75
C LEU A 515 44.39 -57.01 4.60
N LEU A 516 44.04 -56.97 5.89
CA LEU A 516 44.48 -55.98 6.88
C LEU A 516 45.24 -56.67 8.03
N ASP A 517 46.46 -57.13 7.76
CA ASP A 517 47.39 -57.83 8.68
C ASP A 517 46.81 -59.06 9.41
N ASP A 518 46.00 -58.86 10.44
CA ASP A 518 45.40 -59.89 11.30
C ASP A 518 43.94 -60.20 10.98
N ILE A 519 43.33 -59.46 10.05
CA ILE A 519 41.93 -59.64 9.64
C ILE A 519 41.77 -59.47 8.13
N ALA A 520 40.85 -60.24 7.55
CA ALA A 520 40.43 -60.14 6.16
C ALA A 520 38.95 -59.76 6.10
N PHE A 521 38.61 -58.84 5.19
CA PHE A 521 37.22 -58.55 4.83
C PHE A 521 36.96 -59.11 3.44
N VAL A 522 35.87 -59.85 3.28
CA VAL A 522 35.54 -60.59 2.06
C VAL A 522 34.20 -60.13 1.53
N THR A 523 34.19 -59.69 0.27
CA THR A 523 32.99 -59.44 -0.52
C THR A 523 32.92 -60.52 -1.59
N GLU A 524 31.97 -61.44 -1.48
CA GLU A 524 31.89 -62.62 -2.36
C GLU A 524 31.41 -62.28 -3.78
N ASP A 525 30.68 -61.17 -3.95
CA ASP A 525 30.25 -60.67 -5.25
C ASP A 525 30.32 -59.13 -5.27
N LEU A 526 31.17 -58.57 -6.13
CA LEU A 526 31.33 -57.13 -6.32
C LEU A 526 30.06 -56.43 -6.83
N LYS A 527 29.07 -57.16 -7.35
CA LYS A 527 27.73 -56.62 -7.64
C LYS A 527 26.92 -56.35 -6.36
N LYS A 528 27.33 -56.94 -5.24
CA LYS A 528 26.70 -56.85 -3.92
C LYS A 528 27.67 -56.33 -2.86
N ARG A 529 28.19 -55.11 -3.07
CA ARG A 529 29.21 -54.49 -2.21
C ARG A 529 28.81 -54.32 -0.73
N ASP A 530 27.52 -54.42 -0.44
CA ASP A 530 27.00 -54.31 0.93
C ASP A 530 27.07 -55.63 1.72
N GLU A 531 27.27 -56.77 1.03
CA GLU A 531 27.38 -58.11 1.64
C GLU A 531 28.85 -58.39 2.00
N ILE A 532 29.32 -57.83 3.12
CA ILE A 532 30.69 -58.00 3.61
C ILE A 532 30.74 -59.04 4.74
N THR A 533 31.70 -59.95 4.65
CA THR A 533 32.07 -60.87 5.73
C THR A 533 33.50 -60.59 6.22
N LYS A 534 33.86 -61.12 7.39
CA LYS A 534 35.21 -60.98 7.98
C LYS A 534 35.74 -62.31 8.49
N ALA A 535 37.04 -62.48 8.41
CA ALA A 535 37.76 -63.63 9.00
C ALA A 535 39.08 -63.16 9.62
N ASN A 536 39.48 -63.78 10.73
CA ASN A 536 40.80 -63.54 11.32
C ASN A 536 41.87 -64.29 10.51
N ILE A 537 43.04 -63.68 10.38
CA ILE A 537 44.21 -64.26 9.74
C ILE A 537 45.16 -64.72 10.85
N ASN A 538 45.49 -66.02 10.90
CA ASN A 538 46.46 -66.53 11.87
C ASN A 538 47.91 -66.23 11.45
N LYS A 539 48.89 -66.50 12.32
CA LYS A 539 50.33 -66.21 12.03
C LYS A 539 50.84 -66.92 10.77
N GLU A 540 50.27 -68.08 10.44
CA GLU A 540 50.61 -68.87 9.26
C GLU A 540 49.96 -68.32 7.97
N GLY A 541 48.91 -67.50 8.08
CA GLY A 541 48.21 -66.86 6.97
C GLY A 541 46.84 -67.46 6.59
N SER A 542 46.35 -68.48 7.30
CA SER A 542 45.04 -69.09 7.00
C SER A 542 43.88 -68.26 7.55
N LEU A 543 42.77 -68.24 6.82
CA LEU A 543 41.53 -67.55 7.20
C LEU A 543 40.70 -68.42 8.13
N SER A 544 40.19 -67.85 9.23
CA SER A 544 39.16 -68.48 10.06
C SER A 544 37.81 -68.55 9.35
N GLU A 545 36.81 -69.17 9.98
CA GLU A 545 35.42 -69.13 9.49
C GLU A 545 34.93 -67.69 9.27
N LEU A 546 34.19 -67.49 8.17
CA LEU A 546 33.60 -66.20 7.81
C LEU A 546 32.49 -65.82 8.76
N LYS A 547 32.56 -64.61 9.30
CA LYS A 547 31.50 -63.99 10.11
C LYS A 547 30.90 -62.82 9.36
N LYS A 548 29.61 -62.55 9.57
CA LYS A 548 28.97 -61.35 9.02
C LYS A 548 29.69 -60.08 9.51
N SER A 549 29.82 -59.13 8.61
CA SER A 549 30.48 -57.84 8.82
C SER A 549 29.66 -56.74 8.14
N SER A 550 30.16 -55.50 8.15
CA SER A 550 29.54 -54.38 7.46
C SER A 550 30.59 -53.41 6.93
N VAL A 551 30.18 -52.56 5.98
CA VAL A 551 31.00 -51.44 5.48
C VAL A 551 31.53 -50.57 6.62
N LYS A 552 30.68 -50.31 7.63
CA LYS A 552 31.04 -49.52 8.80
C LYS A 552 32.15 -50.19 9.65
N GLU A 553 32.08 -51.50 9.85
CA GLU A 553 33.14 -52.23 10.58
C GLU A 553 34.48 -52.25 9.83
N LEU A 554 34.43 -52.30 8.49
CA LEU A 554 35.59 -52.17 7.63
C LEU A 554 36.21 -50.76 7.75
N GLU A 555 35.41 -49.70 7.62
CA GLU A 555 35.87 -48.31 7.80
C GLU A 555 36.47 -48.05 9.18
N GLU A 556 35.87 -48.59 10.25
CA GLU A 556 36.42 -48.48 11.60
C GLU A 556 37.78 -49.17 11.73
N HIS A 557 37.98 -50.31 11.08
CA HIS A 557 39.26 -51.01 11.07
C HIS A 557 40.33 -50.23 10.32
N ILE A 558 39.99 -49.66 9.16
CA ILE A 558 40.90 -48.86 8.33
C ILE A 558 41.35 -47.59 9.06
N THR A 559 40.45 -46.98 9.81
CA THR A 559 40.75 -45.76 10.57
C THR A 559 41.66 -46.05 11.78
N LYS A 560 41.54 -47.24 12.39
CA LYS A 560 42.26 -47.62 13.62
C LYS A 560 43.59 -48.36 13.37
N LYS A 561 43.72 -49.09 12.26
CA LYS A 561 44.89 -49.91 11.93
C LYS A 561 45.55 -49.45 10.64
N LYS A 562 46.86 -49.65 10.54
CA LYS A 562 47.63 -49.28 9.34
C LYS A 562 47.32 -50.24 8.20
N VAL A 563 46.86 -49.72 7.06
CA VAL A 563 46.70 -50.52 5.84
C VAL A 563 48.10 -50.94 5.35
N PRO A 564 48.34 -52.22 5.08
CA PRO A 564 49.65 -52.68 4.60
C PRO A 564 50.00 -52.06 3.25
N LYS A 565 51.27 -51.66 3.07
CA LYS A 565 51.76 -51.00 1.84
C LYS A 565 51.74 -51.90 0.59
N GLY A 566 51.53 -53.19 0.79
CA GLY A 566 51.36 -54.22 -0.22
C GLY A 566 50.99 -55.52 0.47
N VAL A 567 50.15 -56.32 -0.17
CA VAL A 567 49.64 -57.57 0.38
C VAL A 567 50.33 -58.75 -0.28
N PHE A 568 50.90 -59.63 0.54
CA PHE A 568 51.50 -60.89 0.10
C PHE A 568 50.55 -62.03 0.45
N VAL A 569 50.08 -62.74 -0.58
CA VAL A 569 49.24 -63.92 -0.40
C VAL A 569 50.13 -65.12 -0.07
N LYS A 570 50.10 -65.59 1.18
CA LYS A 570 50.81 -66.81 1.58
C LYS A 570 50.10 -68.05 1.03
N GLU A 571 50.82 -69.17 0.93
CA GLU A 571 50.26 -70.46 0.48
C GLU A 571 49.01 -70.86 1.28
N SER A 572 49.05 -70.72 2.61
CA SER A 572 47.92 -70.97 3.52
C SER A 572 46.72 -70.04 3.27
N THR A 573 46.97 -68.78 2.91
CA THR A 573 45.93 -67.81 2.53
C THR A 573 45.30 -68.23 1.20
N PHE A 574 46.13 -68.60 0.22
CA PHE A 574 45.67 -69.08 -1.08
C PHE A 574 44.82 -70.36 -0.97
N GLU A 575 45.25 -71.33 -0.15
CA GLU A 575 44.47 -72.54 0.13
C GLU A 575 43.16 -72.25 0.86
N SER A 576 43.15 -71.24 1.75
CA SER A 576 41.91 -70.78 2.39
C SER A 576 40.96 -70.14 1.38
N LEU A 577 41.47 -69.34 0.43
CA LEU A 577 40.68 -68.75 -0.64
C LEU A 577 40.12 -69.82 -1.60
N LYS A 578 40.88 -70.88 -1.91
CA LYS A 578 40.38 -72.03 -2.69
C LYS A 578 39.24 -72.76 -1.98
N LYS A 579 39.31 -72.90 -0.66
CA LYS A 579 38.22 -73.51 0.12
C LYS A 579 36.95 -72.65 0.10
N LEU A 580 37.10 -71.33 0.03
CA LEU A 580 35.99 -70.38 0.02
C LEU A 580 35.35 -70.24 -1.37
N PHE A 581 36.16 -70.15 -2.42
CA PHE A 581 35.72 -69.78 -3.77
C PHE A 581 35.79 -70.92 -4.80
N GLY A 582 36.29 -72.11 -4.41
CA GLY A 582 36.45 -73.27 -5.29
C GLY A 582 37.89 -73.46 -5.82
N LYS A 583 38.11 -74.56 -6.55
CA LYS A 583 39.45 -74.90 -7.08
C LYS A 583 39.83 -74.12 -8.33
N ASP A 584 38.84 -73.66 -9.09
CA ASP A 584 39.00 -72.95 -10.36
C ASP A 584 38.85 -71.43 -10.15
N VAL A 585 39.89 -70.81 -9.56
CA VAL A 585 39.91 -69.37 -9.24
C VAL A 585 41.00 -68.64 -10.02
N GLU A 586 40.68 -67.48 -10.58
CA GLU A 586 41.63 -66.57 -11.20
C GLU A 586 41.88 -65.39 -10.26
N ILE A 587 43.15 -65.09 -9.92
CA ILE A 587 43.51 -63.91 -9.12
C ILE A 587 43.98 -62.80 -10.05
N LEU A 588 43.37 -61.62 -9.92
CA LEU A 588 43.81 -60.43 -10.62
C LEU A 588 45.03 -59.84 -9.90
N VAL A 589 46.15 -59.78 -10.62
CA VAL A 589 47.36 -59.09 -10.15
C VAL A 589 47.33 -57.66 -10.72
N SER A 590 46.95 -56.68 -9.90
CA SER A 590 47.04 -55.26 -10.27
C SER A 590 48.46 -54.73 -10.07
N TYR A 591 48.95 -53.92 -11.00
CA TYR A 591 50.22 -53.19 -10.93
C TYR A 591 50.05 -51.79 -10.34
#